data_AF-A0A932J5Z1-F1
#
_entry.id   AF-A0A932J5Z1-F1
#
_cell.length_a   1.000
_cell.length_b   1.000
_cell.length_c   1.000
_cell.angle_alpha   90.00
_cell.angle_beta   90.00
_cell.angle_gamma   90.00
#
_symmetry.space_group_name_H-M   'P 1'
#
loop_
_entity.id
_entity.type
_entity.pdbx_description
1 polymer ?
#
loop_
_entity_poly.entity_id
_entity_poly.type
_entity_poly.pdbx_seq_one_letter_code
_entity_poly.pdbx_strand_id
1 'polypeptide(L)'
;GGMFEHLRDESLAGLEELDFPGLAIGGVSVGEPKEEMMRVLEHVGPRLPANKPHYLMGVGTPEDLVEGVANGIDMFDCVMPTRNARNGWIFTRFGDVKIKNARYKDDEAPIDETCGCYACRNFSRAYLHHLWRTGEILGARLNTIHNLHYYLQIMQEMRDALDQDRFPEWRAQFARERARGV
;
A
#
# COMPACT_ATOMS: atom_id res chain seq x y z
N GLY A 1 -2.15 19.02 -13.90
CA GLY A 1 -3.59 18.79 -13.74
C GLY A 1 -4.15 19.03 -12.34
N GLY A 2 -3.46 18.70 -11.24
CA GLY A 2 -4.04 18.83 -9.89
C GLY A 2 -5.33 17.99 -9.74
N MET A 3 -6.36 18.56 -9.09
CA MET A 3 -7.69 17.94 -8.94
C MET A 3 -8.70 18.37 -10.05
N PHE A 4 -8.17 18.93 -11.14
CA PHE A 4 -8.98 19.44 -12.25
C PHE A 4 -8.91 18.47 -13.43
N GLU A 5 -10.00 17.77 -13.69
CA GLU A 5 -10.13 16.74 -14.74
C GLU A 5 -9.76 17.28 -16.13
N HIS A 6 -10.28 18.45 -16.52
CA HIS A 6 -9.94 19.06 -17.82
C HIS A 6 -8.43 19.32 -17.99
N LEU A 7 -7.72 19.73 -16.93
CA LEU A 7 -6.26 19.91 -16.98
C LEU A 7 -5.49 18.58 -16.92
N ARG A 8 -6.13 17.49 -16.50
CA ARG A 8 -5.57 16.14 -16.61
C ARG A 8 -5.71 15.63 -18.03
N ASP A 9 -6.85 15.86 -18.67
CA ASP A 9 -7.09 15.50 -20.08
C ASP A 9 -6.14 16.23 -21.02
N GLU A 10 -5.98 17.55 -20.84
CA GLU A 10 -5.02 18.36 -21.61
C GLU A 10 -3.58 17.85 -21.42
N SER A 11 -3.20 17.53 -20.18
CA SER A 11 -1.88 16.99 -19.88
C SER A 11 -1.65 15.61 -20.49
N LEU A 12 -2.67 14.75 -20.51
CA LEU A 12 -2.58 13.41 -21.10
C LEU A 12 -2.41 13.50 -22.61
N ALA A 13 -3.25 14.30 -23.29
CA ALA A 13 -3.16 14.51 -24.73
C ALA A 13 -1.76 15.01 -25.15
N GLY A 14 -1.20 15.97 -24.42
CA GLY A 14 0.16 16.45 -24.69
C GLY A 14 1.26 15.39 -24.43
N LEU A 15 1.07 14.49 -23.47
CA LEU A 15 2.01 13.39 -23.22
C LEU A 15 1.93 12.28 -24.27
N GLU A 16 0.75 12.02 -24.83
CA GLU A 16 0.55 11.05 -25.91
C GLU A 16 1.26 11.47 -27.19
N GLU A 17 1.27 12.76 -27.53
CA GLU A 17 2.00 13.30 -28.68
C GLU A 17 3.52 13.10 -28.59
N LEU A 18 4.06 13.02 -27.36
CA LEU A 18 5.49 12.85 -27.09
C LEU A 18 5.96 11.39 -27.04
N ASP A 19 5.02 10.44 -27.00
CA ASP A 19 5.27 8.99 -27.06
C ASP A 19 6.31 8.44 -26.05
N PHE A 20 6.17 8.80 -24.77
CA PHE A 20 7.02 8.24 -23.72
C PHE A 20 6.82 6.71 -23.54
N PRO A 21 7.84 5.98 -23.06
CA PRO A 21 7.76 4.52 -22.85
C PRO A 21 6.83 4.11 -21.69
N GLY A 22 6.37 5.05 -20.87
CA GLY A 22 5.46 4.85 -19.75
C GLY A 22 4.94 6.20 -19.25
N LEU A 23 3.81 6.18 -18.54
CA LEU A 23 3.17 7.41 -18.05
C LEU A 23 3.04 7.39 -16.54
N ALA A 24 3.37 8.50 -15.91
CA ALA A 24 3.23 8.65 -14.47
C ALA A 24 2.06 9.60 -14.13
N ILE A 25 1.23 9.21 -13.17
CA ILE A 25 0.28 10.11 -12.52
C ILE A 25 0.99 10.79 -11.35
N GLY A 26 1.47 12.00 -11.59
CA GLY A 26 2.07 12.87 -10.59
C GLY A 26 1.07 13.87 -9.98
N GLY A 27 1.48 14.54 -8.90
CA GLY A 27 0.70 15.61 -8.26
C GLY A 27 -0.61 15.14 -7.63
N VAL A 28 -0.60 13.90 -7.13
CA VAL A 28 -1.61 13.28 -6.26
C VAL A 28 -0.91 12.78 -4.99
N SER A 29 -1.65 12.58 -3.92
CA SER A 29 -1.15 12.32 -2.56
C SER A 29 -0.20 13.39 -2.03
N VAL A 30 -0.53 14.67 -2.27
CA VAL A 30 0.20 15.86 -1.80
C VAL A 30 -0.52 16.60 -0.67
N GLY A 31 -1.65 16.08 -0.20
CA GLY A 31 -2.41 16.61 0.94
C GLY A 31 -3.89 16.84 0.65
N GLU A 32 -4.36 16.47 -0.54
CA GLU A 32 -5.77 16.49 -0.90
C GLU A 32 -6.58 15.44 -0.11
N PRO A 33 -7.91 15.62 0.00
CA PRO A 33 -8.81 14.60 0.52
C PRO A 33 -8.71 13.30 -0.29
N LYS A 34 -8.93 12.17 0.38
CA LYS A 34 -8.81 10.84 -0.23
C LYS A 34 -9.79 10.68 -1.40
N GLU A 35 -11.00 11.22 -1.26
CA GLU A 35 -12.06 11.18 -2.26
C GLU A 35 -11.67 11.94 -3.54
N GLU A 36 -10.96 13.07 -3.40
CA GLU A 36 -10.47 13.86 -4.53
C GLU A 36 -9.37 13.13 -5.29
N MET A 37 -8.43 12.52 -4.56
CA MET A 37 -7.38 11.69 -5.15
C MET A 37 -7.98 10.52 -5.94
N MET A 38 -8.99 9.86 -5.38
CA MET A 38 -9.72 8.76 -6.03
C MET A 38 -10.47 9.22 -7.27
N ARG A 39 -11.17 10.36 -7.22
CA ARG A 39 -11.86 10.95 -8.37
C ARG A 39 -10.91 11.22 -9.54
N VAL A 40 -9.73 11.78 -9.28
CA VAL A 40 -8.70 11.99 -10.31
C VAL A 40 -8.22 10.66 -10.89
N LEU A 41 -8.04 9.65 -10.04
CA LEU A 41 -7.55 8.34 -10.46
C LEU A 41 -8.57 7.59 -11.33
N GLU A 42 -9.85 7.61 -10.93
CA GLU A 42 -10.97 7.05 -11.70
C GLU A 42 -11.17 7.76 -13.04
N HIS A 43 -10.86 9.07 -13.09
CA HIS A 43 -10.89 9.83 -14.34
C HIS A 43 -9.70 9.48 -15.24
N VAL A 44 -8.47 9.53 -14.73
CA VAL A 44 -7.27 9.40 -15.59
C VAL A 44 -6.98 7.94 -15.94
N GLY A 45 -7.10 7.01 -14.99
CA GLY A 45 -6.69 5.61 -15.13
C GLY A 45 -7.22 4.92 -16.40
N PRO A 46 -8.55 4.89 -16.63
CA PRO A 46 -9.14 4.26 -17.82
C PRO A 46 -8.78 4.92 -19.16
N ARG A 47 -8.23 6.15 -19.13
CA ARG A 47 -7.83 6.91 -20.33
C ARG A 47 -6.37 6.70 -20.69
N LEU A 48 -5.57 6.09 -19.81
CA LEU A 48 -4.16 5.85 -20.10
C LEU A 48 -3.98 4.77 -21.18
N PRO A 49 -2.93 4.86 -22.04
CA PRO A 49 -2.71 3.90 -23.11
C PRO A 49 -2.37 2.50 -22.59
N ALA A 50 -3.24 1.52 -22.86
CA ALA A 50 -3.12 0.14 -22.35
C ALA A 50 -1.83 -0.60 -22.75
N ASN A 51 -1.09 -0.11 -23.75
CA ASN A 51 0.18 -0.70 -24.20
C ASN A 51 1.41 -0.14 -23.48
N LYS A 52 1.23 0.67 -22.43
CA LYS A 52 2.30 1.33 -21.67
C LYS A 52 2.11 1.11 -20.17
N PRO A 53 3.19 1.03 -19.37
CA PRO A 53 3.08 0.97 -17.92
C PRO A 53 2.63 2.32 -17.34
N HIS A 54 1.78 2.24 -16.31
CA HIS A 54 1.22 3.36 -15.58
C HIS A 54 1.77 3.43 -14.16
N TYR A 55 2.37 4.55 -13.79
CA TYR A 55 3.05 4.74 -12.51
C TYR A 55 2.34 5.77 -11.63
N LEU A 56 1.82 5.36 -10.47
CA LEU A 56 1.23 6.27 -9.49
C LEU A 56 2.28 6.67 -8.44
N MET A 57 2.69 7.95 -8.48
CA MET A 57 3.82 8.44 -7.71
C MET A 57 3.44 8.81 -6.28
N GLY A 58 4.20 8.32 -5.29
CA GLY A 58 4.15 8.74 -3.89
C GLY A 58 2.93 8.26 -3.09
N VAL A 59 2.09 7.41 -3.68
CA VAL A 59 0.88 6.84 -3.07
C VAL A 59 1.20 5.48 -2.46
N GLY A 60 0.57 5.13 -1.34
CA GLY A 60 0.58 3.71 -0.98
C GLY A 60 0.28 3.36 0.45
N THR A 61 -0.89 3.68 0.99
CA THR A 61 -1.50 2.73 1.95
C THR A 61 -1.79 1.41 1.22
N PRO A 62 -1.92 0.26 1.93
CA PRO A 62 -2.33 -0.99 1.30
C PRO A 62 -3.61 -0.86 0.48
N GLU A 63 -4.60 -0.11 0.99
CA GLU A 63 -5.86 0.18 0.30
C GLU A 63 -5.62 1.00 -0.97
N ASP A 64 -4.75 2.00 -0.94
CA ASP A 64 -4.45 2.82 -2.12
C ASP A 64 -3.83 2.00 -3.26
N LEU A 65 -2.99 1.01 -2.94
CA LEU A 65 -2.38 0.13 -3.94
C LEU A 65 -3.46 -0.69 -4.65
N VAL A 66 -4.39 -1.28 -3.87
CA VAL A 66 -5.51 -2.06 -4.43
C VAL A 66 -6.40 -1.21 -5.31
N GLU A 67 -6.73 0.00 -4.86
CA GLU A 67 -7.51 0.96 -5.63
C GLU A 67 -6.79 1.45 -6.89
N GLY A 68 -5.47 1.63 -6.83
CA GLY A 68 -4.65 1.95 -7.99
C GLY A 68 -4.68 0.85 -9.04
N VAL A 69 -4.46 -0.40 -8.63
CA VAL A 69 -4.52 -1.56 -9.55
C VAL A 69 -5.92 -1.67 -10.16
N ALA A 70 -6.98 -1.45 -9.38
CA ALA A 70 -8.36 -1.45 -9.88
C ALA A 70 -8.63 -0.36 -10.93
N ASN A 71 -7.82 0.69 -10.97
CA ASN A 71 -7.90 1.80 -11.94
C ASN A 71 -6.78 1.75 -12.99
N GLY A 72 -6.13 0.59 -13.17
CA GLY A 72 -5.16 0.37 -14.24
C GLY A 72 -3.75 0.89 -13.96
N ILE A 73 -3.36 1.02 -12.69
CA ILE A 73 -1.99 1.37 -12.30
C ILE A 73 -1.12 0.12 -12.14
N ASP A 74 0.09 0.16 -12.69
CA ASP A 74 1.03 -0.95 -12.71
C ASP A 74 2.20 -0.78 -11.71
N MET A 75 2.57 0.46 -11.42
CA MET A 75 3.74 0.80 -10.60
C MET A 75 3.39 1.79 -9.49
N PHE A 76 4.07 1.62 -8.35
CA PHE A 76 3.89 2.44 -7.16
C PHE A 76 5.21 2.65 -6.44
N ASP A 77 5.33 3.78 -5.74
CA ASP A 77 6.38 4.02 -4.77
C ASP A 77 5.81 4.70 -3.52
N CYS A 78 6.29 4.31 -2.35
CA CYS A 78 5.92 5.00 -1.12
C CYS A 78 6.94 4.77 -0.01
N VAL A 79 7.23 5.82 0.75
CA VAL A 79 8.04 5.71 1.97
C VAL A 79 7.27 5.08 3.13
N MET A 80 5.93 5.04 3.06
CA MET A 80 5.04 4.65 4.14
C MET A 80 5.38 3.30 4.79
N PRO A 81 5.59 2.18 4.07
CA PRO A 81 5.90 0.90 4.72
C PRO A 81 7.12 0.97 5.63
N THR A 82 8.17 1.71 5.23
CA THR A 82 9.38 1.83 6.06
C THR A 82 9.25 2.93 7.11
N ARG A 83 8.70 4.10 6.77
CA ARG A 83 8.56 5.23 7.70
C ARG A 83 7.62 4.90 8.85
N ASN A 84 6.50 4.25 8.57
CA ASN A 84 5.51 3.87 9.58
C ASN A 84 6.04 2.73 10.47
N ALA A 85 6.71 1.73 9.89
CA ALA A 85 7.33 0.64 10.63
C ALA A 85 8.29 1.14 11.73
N ARG A 86 9.19 2.06 11.37
CA ARG A 86 10.12 2.69 12.33
C ARG A 86 9.39 3.47 13.43
N ASN A 87 8.21 4.00 13.12
CA ASN A 87 7.34 4.69 14.06
C ASN A 87 6.33 3.77 14.75
N GLY A 88 6.47 2.45 14.66
CA GLY A 88 5.64 1.47 15.36
C GLY A 88 4.23 1.31 14.79
N TRP A 89 4.00 1.70 13.54
CA TRP A 89 2.77 1.42 12.80
C TRP A 89 3.06 0.34 11.75
N ILE A 90 2.44 -0.81 11.94
CA ILE A 90 2.72 -2.04 11.20
C ILE A 90 1.46 -2.46 10.47
N PHE A 91 1.57 -2.70 9.16
CA PHE A 91 0.45 -3.12 8.31
C PHE A 91 0.28 -4.63 8.36
N THR A 92 -0.95 -5.12 8.50
CA THR A 92 -1.26 -6.55 8.53
C THR A 92 -2.47 -6.85 7.64
N ARG A 93 -2.69 -8.14 7.36
CA ARG A 93 -3.87 -8.67 6.67
C ARG A 93 -5.18 -8.19 7.31
N PHE A 94 -5.20 -8.09 8.64
CA PHE A 94 -6.41 -7.84 9.43
C PHE A 94 -6.51 -6.41 9.96
N GLY A 95 -5.77 -5.47 9.36
CA GLY A 95 -5.72 -4.07 9.77
C GLY A 95 -4.37 -3.66 10.32
N ASP A 96 -4.34 -2.59 11.11
CA ASP A 96 -3.07 -1.95 11.50
C ASP A 96 -2.72 -2.18 12.96
N VAL A 97 -1.50 -2.68 13.19
CA VAL A 97 -0.91 -2.83 14.52
C VAL A 97 -0.12 -1.58 14.89
N LYS A 98 -0.59 -0.87 15.90
CA LYS A 98 0.15 0.23 16.56
C LYS A 98 0.92 -0.34 17.75
N ILE A 99 2.12 -0.88 17.52
CA ILE A 99 2.86 -1.71 18.48
C ILE A 99 3.19 -0.99 19.80
N LYS A 100 3.12 0.34 19.81
CA LYS A 100 3.29 1.18 21.01
C LYS A 100 2.17 1.01 22.05
N ASN A 101 1.00 0.54 21.63
CA ASN A 101 -0.16 0.40 22.51
C ASN A 101 0.10 -0.63 23.61
N ALA A 102 -0.33 -0.31 24.83
CA ALA A 102 -0.13 -1.17 26.00
C ALA A 102 -0.79 -2.55 25.88
N ARG A 103 -1.83 -2.70 25.04
CA ARG A 103 -2.48 -4.01 24.78
C ARG A 103 -1.52 -5.07 24.24
N TYR A 104 -0.40 -4.65 23.64
CA TYR A 104 0.59 -5.56 23.07
C TYR A 104 1.69 -5.95 24.04
N LYS A 105 1.68 -5.45 25.28
CA LYS A 105 2.76 -5.69 26.25
C LYS A 105 3.02 -7.17 26.52
N ASP A 106 1.94 -7.94 26.65
CA ASP A 106 1.96 -9.37 27.00
C ASP A 106 1.34 -10.24 25.86
N ASP A 107 1.25 -9.69 24.65
CA ASP A 107 0.69 -10.38 23.47
C ASP A 107 1.75 -11.27 22.81
N GLU A 108 1.66 -12.57 23.04
CA GLU A 108 2.59 -13.58 22.51
C GLU A 108 2.38 -13.90 21.03
N ALA A 109 1.30 -13.42 20.40
CA ALA A 109 1.04 -13.66 18.99
C ALA A 109 2.08 -12.94 18.10
N PRO A 110 2.33 -13.44 16.87
CA PRO A 110 3.12 -12.71 15.88
C PRO A 110 2.40 -11.44 15.42
N ILE A 111 3.09 -10.55 14.70
CA ILE A 111 2.45 -9.35 14.11
C ILE A 111 1.19 -9.74 13.31
N ASP A 112 1.32 -10.77 12.47
CA ASP A 112 0.25 -11.31 11.62
C ASP A 112 0.43 -12.83 11.50
N GLU A 113 -0.59 -13.60 11.85
CA GLU A 113 -0.56 -15.07 11.84
C GLU A 113 -0.50 -15.66 10.42
N THR A 114 -0.85 -14.87 9.40
CA THR A 114 -0.81 -15.29 7.99
C THR A 114 0.50 -14.91 7.30
N CYS A 115 1.40 -14.20 7.98
CA CYS A 115 2.62 -13.66 7.40
C CYS A 115 3.83 -14.58 7.60
N GLY A 116 4.50 -14.92 6.51
CA GLY A 116 5.70 -15.76 6.49
C GLY A 116 7.02 -15.02 6.67
N CYS A 117 7.01 -13.72 7.03
CA CYS A 117 8.25 -12.95 7.13
C CYS A 117 9.13 -13.38 8.31
N TYR A 118 10.39 -12.94 8.34
CA TYR A 118 11.31 -13.23 9.45
C TYR A 118 10.78 -12.73 10.80
N ALA A 119 10.16 -11.54 10.83
CA ALA A 119 9.63 -10.98 12.08
C ALA A 119 8.48 -11.84 12.65
N CYS A 120 7.49 -12.19 11.82
CA CYS A 120 6.33 -12.98 12.25
C CYS A 120 6.69 -14.41 12.66
N ARG A 121 7.69 -15.03 12.03
CA ARG A 121 8.08 -16.40 12.36
C ARG A 121 8.87 -16.52 13.67
N ASN A 122 9.45 -15.43 14.16
CA ASN A 122 10.47 -15.51 15.22
C ASN A 122 10.20 -14.63 16.43
N PHE A 123 9.28 -13.66 16.35
CA PHE A 123 9.06 -12.69 17.43
C PHE A 123 7.58 -12.42 17.67
N SER A 124 7.23 -12.22 18.93
CA SER A 124 5.89 -11.83 19.36
C SER A 124 5.69 -10.32 19.32
N ARG A 125 4.42 -9.88 19.33
CA ARG A 125 4.07 -8.47 19.51
C ARG A 125 4.57 -7.93 20.86
N ALA A 126 4.56 -8.74 21.92
CA ALA A 126 5.15 -8.40 23.22
C ALA A 126 6.63 -8.04 23.11
N TYR A 127 7.41 -8.85 22.40
CA TYR A 127 8.83 -8.58 22.21
C TYR A 127 9.06 -7.31 21.38
N LEU A 128 8.28 -7.10 20.32
CA LEU A 128 8.37 -5.89 19.50
C LEU A 128 7.94 -4.63 20.28
N HIS A 129 6.92 -4.73 21.12
CA HIS A 129 6.49 -3.67 22.03
C HIS A 129 7.63 -3.31 23.00
N HIS A 130 8.28 -4.33 23.59
CA HIS A 130 9.44 -4.14 24.45
C HIS A 130 10.59 -3.43 23.73
N LEU A 131 10.99 -3.90 22.54
CA LEU A 131 12.05 -3.27 21.74
C LEU A 131 11.74 -1.80 21.42
N TRP A 132 10.48 -1.49 21.12
CA TRP A 132 10.07 -0.11 20.90
C TRP A 132 10.20 0.72 22.19
N ARG A 133 9.74 0.20 23.32
CA ARG A 133 9.80 0.86 24.63
C ARG A 133 11.23 1.15 25.09
N THR A 134 12.18 0.28 24.74
CA THR A 134 13.60 0.44 25.08
C THR A 134 14.39 1.26 24.06
N GLY A 135 13.78 1.63 22.92
CA GLY A 135 14.45 2.42 21.88
C GLY A 135 15.44 1.61 21.03
N GLU A 136 15.31 0.28 21.02
CA GLU A 136 16.22 -0.62 20.31
C GLU A 136 15.99 -0.58 18.79
N ILE A 137 17.08 -0.42 18.03
CA ILE A 137 17.01 -0.32 16.56
C ILE A 137 16.48 -1.61 15.91
N LEU A 138 16.60 -2.75 16.60
CA LEU A 138 16.10 -4.03 16.14
C LEU A 138 14.57 -3.99 15.91
N GLY A 139 13.81 -3.30 16.77
CA GLY A 139 12.36 -3.17 16.61
C GLY A 139 11.99 -2.49 15.29
N ALA A 140 12.68 -1.39 14.98
CA ALA A 140 12.51 -0.67 13.72
C ALA A 140 12.87 -1.53 12.49
N ARG A 141 13.93 -2.34 12.59
CA ARG A 141 14.35 -3.27 11.52
C ARG A 141 13.32 -4.38 11.30
N LEU A 142 12.86 -5.05 12.36
CA LEU A 142 11.88 -6.14 12.27
C LEU A 142 10.55 -5.65 11.72
N ASN A 143 10.04 -4.51 12.20
CA ASN A 143 8.81 -3.91 11.68
C ASN A 143 8.95 -3.54 10.20
N THR A 144 10.13 -3.06 9.78
CA THR A 144 10.39 -2.68 8.38
C THR A 144 10.42 -3.91 7.47
N ILE A 145 11.07 -4.99 7.91
CA ILE A 145 11.07 -6.28 7.20
C ILE A 145 9.63 -6.76 7.02
N HIS A 146 8.81 -6.70 8.07
CA HIS A 146 7.41 -7.09 7.99
C HIS A 146 6.62 -6.23 7.00
N ASN A 147 6.64 -4.90 7.14
CA ASN A 147 5.84 -4.02 6.28
C ASN A 147 6.22 -4.17 4.80
N LEU A 148 7.52 -4.26 4.48
CA LEU A 148 7.95 -4.48 3.10
C LEU A 148 7.51 -5.84 2.58
N HIS A 149 7.63 -6.90 3.39
CA HIS A 149 7.14 -8.22 3.02
C HIS A 149 5.63 -8.21 2.75
N TYR A 150 4.85 -7.56 3.62
CA TYR A 150 3.41 -7.43 3.45
C TYR A 150 3.03 -6.71 2.15
N TYR A 151 3.70 -5.59 1.83
CA TYR A 151 3.48 -4.88 0.57
C TYR A 151 3.80 -5.76 -0.65
N LEU A 152 4.94 -6.43 -0.64
CA LEU A 152 5.31 -7.33 -1.74
C LEU A 152 4.35 -8.51 -1.88
N GLN A 153 3.86 -9.03 -0.75
CA GLN A 153 2.88 -10.11 -0.72
C GLN A 153 1.55 -9.69 -1.35
N ILE A 154 0.96 -8.57 -0.94
CA ILE A 154 -0.32 -8.13 -1.53
C ILE A 154 -0.16 -7.79 -3.02
N MET A 155 0.98 -7.23 -3.43
CA MET A 155 1.25 -7.01 -4.86
C MET A 155 1.35 -8.33 -5.63
N GLN A 156 1.91 -9.38 -5.03
CA GLN A 156 1.94 -10.71 -5.65
C GLN A 156 0.53 -11.31 -5.75
N GLU A 157 -0.24 -11.26 -4.66
CA GLU A 157 -1.60 -11.78 -4.65
C GLU A 157 -2.51 -11.07 -5.65
N MET A 158 -2.35 -9.75 -5.83
CA MET A 158 -3.06 -9.00 -6.88
C MET A 158 -2.71 -9.48 -8.28
N ARG A 159 -1.41 -9.71 -8.57
CA ARG A 159 -0.99 -10.27 -9.86
C ARG A 159 -1.59 -11.65 -10.09
N ASP A 160 -1.50 -12.54 -9.09
CA ASP A 160 -2.06 -13.88 -9.18
C ASP A 160 -3.58 -13.85 -9.38
N ALA A 161 -4.29 -12.91 -8.74
CA ALA A 161 -5.73 -12.74 -8.90
C ALA A 161 -6.11 -12.18 -10.28
N LEU A 162 -5.31 -11.27 -10.84
CA LEU A 162 -5.50 -10.76 -12.20
C LEU A 162 -5.27 -11.87 -13.24
N ASP A 163 -4.20 -12.65 -13.12
CA ASP A 163 -3.88 -13.78 -14.01
C ASP A 163 -4.97 -14.87 -14.00
N GLN A 164 -5.79 -14.91 -12.96
CA GLN A 164 -6.87 -15.89 -12.77
C GLN A 164 -8.27 -15.30 -12.98
N ASP A 165 -8.37 -14.04 -13.43
CA ASP A 165 -9.65 -13.32 -13.60
C ASP A 165 -10.50 -13.25 -12.31
N ARG A 166 -9.86 -13.18 -11.13
CA ARG A 166 -10.49 -13.14 -9.80
C ARG A 166 -10.12 -11.93 -8.95
N PHE A 167 -9.61 -10.87 -9.59
CA PHE A 167 -9.22 -9.65 -8.88
C PHE A 167 -10.39 -8.98 -8.12
N PRO A 168 -11.62 -8.88 -8.65
CA PRO A 168 -12.74 -8.31 -7.90
C PRO A 168 -13.06 -9.05 -6.60
N GLU A 169 -13.04 -10.39 -6.62
CA GLU A 169 -13.26 -11.24 -5.45
C GLU A 169 -12.13 -11.06 -4.43
N TRP A 170 -10.88 -11.03 -4.90
CA TRP A 170 -9.71 -10.80 -4.07
C TRP A 170 -9.76 -9.42 -3.40
N ARG A 171 -10.09 -8.36 -4.15
CA ARG A 171 -10.24 -6.99 -3.62
C ARG A 171 -11.31 -6.91 -2.55
N ALA A 172 -12.46 -7.57 -2.78
CA ALA A 172 -13.54 -7.62 -1.80
C ALA A 172 -13.14 -8.42 -0.54
N GLN A 173 -12.38 -9.51 -0.69
CA GLN A 173 -11.84 -10.27 0.43
C GLN A 173 -10.84 -9.44 1.24
N PHE A 174 -9.88 -8.81 0.56
CA PHE A 174 -8.89 -7.92 1.17
C PHE A 174 -9.56 -6.85 2.03
N ALA A 175 -10.59 -6.17 1.50
CA ALA A 175 -11.33 -5.15 2.24
C ALA A 175 -12.01 -5.72 3.50
N ARG A 176 -12.65 -6.90 3.41
CA ARG A 176 -13.27 -7.57 4.56
C ARG A 176 -12.24 -7.97 5.62
N GLU A 177 -11.10 -8.53 5.19
CA GLU A 177 -10.04 -8.95 6.10
C GLU A 177 -9.44 -7.76 6.83
N ARG A 178 -9.08 -6.69 6.10
CA ARG A 178 -8.56 -5.45 6.69
C ARG A 178 -9.52 -4.81 7.69
N ALA A 179 -10.82 -4.87 7.43
CA ALA A 179 -11.85 -4.34 8.33
C ALA A 179 -12.09 -5.19 9.59
N ARG A 180 -11.59 -6.43 9.64
CA ARG A 180 -11.75 -7.32 10.81
C ARG A 180 -11.13 -6.75 12.09
N GLY A 181 -10.00 -6.07 11.96
CA GLY A 181 -9.20 -5.57 13.09
C GLY A 181 -8.28 -6.64 13.69
N VAL A 182 -7.23 -6.15 14.37
CA VAL A 182 -6.23 -6.94 15.12
C VAL A 182 -6.51 -6.89 16.62
#